data_AF-A0A7Y2ELX3-F1
#
_entry.id   AF-A0A7Y2ELX3-F1
#
_cell.length_a   1.000
_cell.length_b   1.000
_cell.length_c   1.000
_cell.angle_alpha   90.00
_cell.angle_beta   90.00
_cell.angle_gamma   90.00
#
_symmetry.space_group_name_H-M   'P 1'
#
loop_
_entity.id
_entity.type
_entity.pdbx_description
1 polymer ?
#
loop_
_entity_poly.entity_id
_entity_poly.type
_entity_poly.pdbx_seq_one_letter_code
_entity_poly.pdbx_strand_id
1 'polypeptide(L)'
;RSPALAALPLDVRQRRLAAITAAALWLLHPIHVSTVLYAVQRMAQLSALFTMAGLVLFLGYRMRWAQRGATVAELLTAGLWLALFGLLAVFSKENGALLPWLVLAVEACLFSGAWAGARNERLRLAAWSVFLLPVVLLAAWLLVDYGSFTHRFRGREFGFEERVLTQFRVLWSYVSWLAVPNILEMGFFHDDIRLSKGLFQPITTVLAIGAWLAGCALAFALRTRYPLLLFALCFFLAGHSLESSVLPLQIAFEHRNYLPGVAVLLLLAVLVVQGASRVAGLRVRIACGVLVALFVALLAVRASAWRDQSTLARYNVMNHPESPRANFFYGNALFRQFQRAEEMGLSLEEEAALAVATRSYFERMHQLDPRDLAAPVMLYQIDTQFFPRLAQDNDWLSVLEALAPSRRLQSSDRTALGALVIFVSAGGSAADKARVEAIVEQFLQRYPGRMDLLAHYFRLAHLEGRDEDAKLLAALQRAHEKYPDSRQAASYLAQYHSGKDLGETYEALKDWLERDKLRRELSVIAGVFEND
;
A
#
# COMPACT_ATOMS: atom_id res chain seq x y z
N ARG A 1 32.06 18.09 -9.06
CA ARG A 1 30.73 18.70 -9.28
C ARG A 1 30.26 18.21 -10.63
N SER A 2 28.98 17.86 -10.79
CA SER A 2 28.45 17.71 -12.14
C SER A 2 28.51 19.06 -12.87
N PRO A 3 28.56 19.07 -14.22
CA PRO A 3 28.64 20.30 -15.00
C PRO A 3 27.53 21.31 -14.66
N ALA A 4 26.28 20.84 -14.49
CA ALA A 4 25.16 21.72 -14.15
C ALA A 4 25.34 22.42 -12.80
N LEU A 5 25.98 21.77 -11.82
CA LEU A 5 26.21 22.32 -10.49
C LEU A 5 27.48 23.17 -10.37
N ALA A 6 28.21 23.38 -11.47
CA ALA A 6 29.44 24.17 -11.45
C ALA A 6 29.19 25.61 -10.98
N ALA A 7 28.10 26.22 -11.44
CA ALA A 7 27.71 27.60 -11.14
C ALA A 7 27.02 27.77 -9.76
N LEU A 8 26.83 26.70 -8.99
CA LEU A 8 26.19 26.80 -7.68
C LEU A 8 27.10 27.61 -6.72
N PRO A 9 26.63 28.72 -6.13
CA PRO A 9 27.46 29.64 -5.35
C PRO A 9 27.63 29.14 -3.90
N LEU A 10 28.07 27.90 -3.74
CA LEU A 10 28.41 27.31 -2.46
C LEU A 10 29.90 26.99 -2.42
N ASP A 11 30.60 27.29 -1.34
CA ASP A 11 32.00 26.90 -1.17
C ASP A 11 32.15 25.38 -0.91
N VAL A 12 33.37 24.88 -0.67
CA VAL A 12 33.60 23.45 -0.37
C VAL A 12 32.92 23.02 0.95
N ARG A 13 32.98 23.85 1.99
CA ARG A 13 32.45 23.55 3.32
C ARG A 13 30.93 23.55 3.31
N GLN A 14 30.32 24.53 2.65
CA GLN A 14 28.86 24.64 2.46
C GLN A 14 28.31 23.47 1.65
N ARG A 15 29.03 23.00 0.62
CA ARG A 15 28.62 21.79 -0.12
C ARG A 15 28.63 20.53 0.74
N ARG A 16 29.69 20.33 1.54
CA ARG A 16 29.77 19.21 2.48
C ARG A 16 28.65 19.29 3.53
N LEU A 17 28.39 20.50 4.04
CA LEU A 17 27.30 20.75 4.97
C LEU A 17 25.95 20.41 4.34
N ALA A 18 25.66 20.90 3.12
CA ALA A 18 24.42 20.58 2.42
C ALA A 18 24.25 19.06 2.20
N ALA A 19 25.32 18.34 1.85
CA ALA A 19 25.27 16.89 1.67
C ALA A 19 24.99 16.15 3.00
N ILE A 20 25.67 16.52 4.09
CA ILE A 20 25.45 15.94 5.43
C ILE A 20 24.05 16.28 5.92
N THR A 21 23.60 17.53 5.75
CA THR A 21 22.24 17.94 6.09
C THR A 21 21.21 17.17 5.28
N ALA A 22 21.37 17.02 3.96
CA ALA A 22 20.47 16.20 3.14
C ALA A 22 20.37 14.75 3.63
N ALA A 23 21.53 14.13 3.91
CA ALA A 23 21.58 12.78 4.45
C ALA A 23 20.91 12.68 5.82
N ALA A 24 21.13 13.66 6.71
CA ALA A 24 20.51 13.71 8.03
C ALA A 24 18.99 13.93 7.93
N LEU A 25 18.52 14.84 7.07
CA LEU A 25 17.10 15.09 6.85
C LEU A 25 16.40 13.84 6.34
N TRP A 26 17.00 13.12 5.39
CA TRP A 26 16.44 11.86 4.88
C TRP A 26 16.46 10.79 5.97
N LEU A 27 17.60 10.54 6.62
CA LEU A 27 17.73 9.51 7.66
C LEU A 27 16.74 9.73 8.83
N LEU A 28 16.53 10.98 9.22
CA LEU A 28 15.74 11.36 10.40
C LEU A 28 14.30 11.75 10.05
N HIS A 29 13.88 11.56 8.79
CA HIS A 29 12.56 12.01 8.37
C HIS A 29 11.45 11.17 9.01
N PRO A 30 10.46 11.75 9.72
CA PRO A 30 9.39 10.98 10.37
C PRO A 30 8.52 10.18 9.38
N ILE A 31 8.33 10.67 8.15
CA ILE A 31 7.64 9.93 7.06
C ILE A 31 8.23 8.53 6.79
N HIS A 32 9.50 8.28 7.09
CA HIS A 32 10.16 7.01 6.84
C HIS A 32 9.94 5.98 7.96
N VAL A 33 9.32 6.37 9.08
CA VAL A 33 8.99 5.44 10.18
C VAL A 33 8.15 4.27 9.67
N SER A 34 7.18 4.53 8.79
CA SER A 34 6.35 3.49 8.18
C SER A 34 7.11 2.56 7.21
N THR A 35 8.30 2.95 6.75
CA THR A 35 9.19 2.08 5.96
C THR A 35 10.12 1.27 6.86
N VAL A 36 10.59 1.87 7.95
CA VAL A 36 11.62 1.29 8.83
C VAL A 36 11.01 0.31 9.84
N LEU A 37 9.93 0.71 10.51
CA LEU A 37 9.30 -0.09 11.58
C LEU A 37 8.29 -1.11 11.05
N TYR A 38 7.69 -0.87 9.88
CA TYR A 38 6.78 -1.85 9.29
C TYR A 38 7.55 -2.98 8.59
N ALA A 39 7.51 -4.17 9.16
CA ALA A 39 8.30 -5.32 8.70
C ALA A 39 8.13 -5.63 7.20
N VAL A 40 6.91 -5.48 6.67
CA VAL A 40 6.61 -5.71 5.25
C VAL A 40 7.40 -4.76 4.35
N GLN A 41 7.76 -3.56 4.80
CA GLN A 41 8.48 -2.58 3.98
C GLN A 41 10.02 -2.69 4.09
N ARG A 42 10.56 -3.72 4.73
CA ARG A 42 11.99 -4.05 4.64
C ARG A 42 12.46 -4.25 3.19
N MET A 43 11.58 -4.78 2.35
CA MET A 43 11.79 -4.88 0.90
C MET A 43 12.06 -3.51 0.23
N ALA A 44 11.40 -2.45 0.68
CA ALA A 44 11.59 -1.10 0.15
C ALA A 44 12.95 -0.51 0.54
N GLN A 45 13.45 -0.85 1.74
CA GLN A 45 14.77 -0.43 2.21
C GLN A 45 15.89 -1.08 1.38
N LEU A 46 15.78 -2.39 1.11
CA LEU A 46 16.75 -3.11 0.26
C LEU A 46 16.71 -2.60 -1.19
N SER A 47 15.52 -2.43 -1.75
CA SER A 47 15.36 -1.83 -3.09
C SER A 47 16.02 -0.45 -3.18
N ALA A 48 15.78 0.42 -2.19
CA ALA A 48 16.41 1.74 -2.14
C ALA A 48 17.93 1.66 -1.98
N LEU A 49 18.46 0.75 -1.17
CA LEU A 49 19.90 0.54 -1.00
C LEU A 49 20.57 0.22 -2.34
N PHE A 50 20.08 -0.80 -3.05
CA PHE A 50 20.66 -1.20 -4.34
C PHE A 50 20.46 -0.15 -5.42
N THR A 51 19.32 0.55 -5.43
CA THR A 51 19.07 1.66 -6.36
C THR A 51 20.06 2.81 -6.11
N MET A 52 20.27 3.20 -4.85
CA MET A 52 21.22 4.25 -4.49
C MET A 52 22.66 3.83 -4.77
N ALA A 53 23.02 2.57 -4.53
CA ALA A 53 24.34 2.03 -4.89
C ALA A 53 24.58 2.14 -6.41
N GLY A 54 23.59 1.76 -7.23
CA GLY A 54 23.63 1.94 -8.68
C GLY A 54 23.81 3.40 -9.11
N LEU A 55 23.08 4.32 -8.49
CA LEU A 55 23.19 5.77 -8.77
C LEU A 55 24.55 6.34 -8.38
N VAL A 56 25.09 5.97 -7.21
CA VAL A 56 26.43 6.38 -6.76
C VAL A 56 27.51 5.85 -7.70
N LEU A 57 27.42 4.59 -8.11
CA LEU A 57 28.33 3.98 -9.08
C LEU A 57 28.27 4.72 -10.42
N PHE A 58 27.06 4.96 -10.94
CA PHE A 58 26.87 5.72 -12.18
C PHE A 58 27.49 7.12 -12.08
N LEU A 59 27.25 7.86 -10.99
CA LEU A 59 27.83 9.18 -10.76
C LEU A 59 29.37 9.15 -10.80
N GLY A 60 30.00 8.13 -10.18
CA GLY A 60 31.45 7.97 -10.15
C GLY A 60 32.08 7.73 -11.53
N TYR A 61 31.46 6.90 -12.37
CA TYR A 61 31.87 6.76 -13.78
C TYR A 61 31.58 8.03 -14.57
N ARG A 62 30.38 8.57 -14.44
CA ARG A 62 29.89 9.66 -15.26
C ARG A 62 30.66 10.96 -15.07
N MET A 63 31.15 11.23 -13.85
CA MET A 63 32.06 12.34 -13.57
C MET A 63 33.37 12.26 -14.36
N ARG A 64 33.94 11.06 -14.54
CA ARG A 64 35.16 10.86 -15.35
C ARG A 64 34.86 11.00 -16.83
N TRP A 65 33.76 10.41 -17.29
CA TRP A 65 33.36 10.47 -18.71
C TRP A 65 33.02 11.88 -19.18
N ALA A 66 32.49 12.72 -18.30
CA ALA A 66 32.25 14.13 -18.59
C ALA A 66 33.55 14.87 -18.94
N GLN A 67 34.69 14.47 -18.36
CA GLN A 67 35.98 15.14 -18.55
C GLN A 67 36.81 14.52 -19.68
N ARG A 68 36.94 13.19 -19.72
CA ARG A 68 37.85 12.49 -20.65
C ARG A 68 37.19 11.46 -21.56
N GLY A 69 35.86 11.36 -21.55
CA GLY A 69 35.13 10.29 -22.24
C GLY A 69 35.27 8.95 -21.52
N ALA A 70 34.70 7.90 -22.11
CA ALA A 70 34.70 6.54 -21.57
C ALA A 70 35.49 5.59 -22.46
N THR A 71 36.20 4.65 -21.86
CA THR A 71 36.67 3.46 -22.60
C THR A 71 35.53 2.44 -22.73
N VAL A 72 35.63 1.53 -23.70
CA VAL A 72 34.66 0.44 -23.87
C VAL A 72 34.59 -0.43 -22.60
N ALA A 73 35.73 -0.73 -21.99
CA ALA A 73 35.79 -1.47 -20.73
C ALA A 73 35.05 -0.75 -19.60
N GLU A 74 35.23 0.58 -19.45
CA GLU A 74 34.50 1.35 -18.43
C GLU A 74 32.99 1.33 -18.65
N LEU A 75 32.53 1.43 -19.91
CA LEU A 75 31.11 1.34 -20.26
C LEU A 75 30.53 -0.04 -19.91
N LEU A 76 31.23 -1.11 -20.31
CA LEU A 76 30.81 -2.49 -20.02
C LEU A 76 30.76 -2.75 -18.52
N THR A 77 31.81 -2.38 -17.77
CA THR A 77 31.85 -2.55 -16.32
C THR A 77 30.73 -1.77 -15.63
N ALA A 78 30.50 -0.51 -16.00
CA ALA A 78 29.41 0.28 -15.45
C ALA A 78 28.04 -0.33 -15.77
N GLY A 79 27.85 -0.82 -17.00
CA GLY A 79 26.62 -1.50 -17.43
C GLY A 79 26.35 -2.78 -16.64
N LEU A 80 27.35 -3.63 -16.44
CA LEU A 80 27.22 -4.87 -15.67
C LEU A 80 26.90 -4.61 -14.19
N TRP A 81 27.56 -3.62 -13.57
CA TRP A 81 27.24 -3.25 -12.19
C TRP A 81 25.84 -2.65 -12.05
N LEU A 82 25.43 -1.79 -13.00
CA LEU A 82 24.07 -1.25 -13.01
C LEU A 82 23.02 -2.34 -13.21
N ALA A 83 23.29 -3.33 -14.06
CA ALA A 83 22.42 -4.49 -14.24
C ALA A 83 22.34 -5.31 -12.95
N LEU A 84 23.47 -5.60 -12.30
CA LEU A 84 23.49 -6.33 -11.03
C LEU A 84 22.69 -5.61 -9.95
N PHE A 85 22.95 -4.33 -9.71
CA PHE A 85 22.21 -3.55 -8.72
C PHE A 85 20.73 -3.38 -9.09
N GLY A 86 20.42 -3.25 -10.38
CA GLY A 86 19.04 -3.22 -10.87
C GLY A 86 18.30 -4.52 -10.57
N LEU A 87 18.92 -5.67 -10.84
CA LEU A 87 18.35 -6.99 -10.54
C LEU A 87 18.14 -7.17 -9.04
N LEU A 88 19.14 -6.85 -8.22
CA LEU A 88 19.03 -6.92 -6.76
C LEU A 88 17.92 -6.00 -6.23
N ALA A 89 17.76 -4.80 -6.80
CA ALA A 89 16.68 -3.89 -6.44
C ALA A 89 15.31 -4.45 -6.83
N VAL A 90 15.14 -4.97 -8.05
CA VAL A 90 13.89 -5.56 -8.55
C VAL A 90 13.49 -6.79 -7.76
N PHE A 91 14.44 -7.68 -7.46
CA PHE A 91 14.18 -8.86 -6.64
C PHE A 91 13.92 -8.52 -5.16
N SER A 92 14.28 -7.32 -4.73
CA SER A 92 13.86 -6.81 -3.42
C SER A 92 12.43 -6.29 -3.49
N LYS A 93 12.11 -5.40 -4.45
CA LYS A 93 10.78 -4.80 -4.65
C LYS A 93 10.63 -4.31 -6.09
N GLU A 94 9.41 -4.31 -6.61
CA GLU A 94 9.05 -3.93 -7.98
C GLU A 94 9.51 -2.51 -8.34
N ASN A 95 9.53 -1.58 -7.38
CA ASN A 95 10.00 -0.20 -7.60
C ASN A 95 11.51 -0.09 -7.89
N GLY A 96 12.29 -1.15 -7.66
CA GLY A 96 13.69 -1.22 -8.09
C GLY A 96 13.85 -1.14 -9.61
N ALA A 97 12.80 -1.46 -10.37
CA ALA A 97 12.76 -1.33 -11.84
C ALA A 97 12.93 0.13 -12.32
N LEU A 98 12.82 1.11 -11.42
CA LEU A 98 12.97 2.53 -11.73
C LEU A 98 14.43 2.99 -11.81
N LEU A 99 15.41 2.18 -11.41
CA LEU A 99 16.83 2.56 -11.45
C LEU A 99 17.29 3.14 -12.82
N PRO A 100 16.99 2.53 -13.98
CA PRO A 100 17.36 3.10 -15.28
C PRO A 100 16.79 4.50 -15.51
N TRP A 101 15.57 4.78 -15.05
CA TRP A 101 14.93 6.09 -15.18
C TRP A 101 15.52 7.13 -14.23
N LEU A 102 15.93 6.71 -13.04
CA LEU A 102 16.65 7.59 -12.11
C LEU A 102 18.06 7.91 -12.63
N VAL A 103 18.74 6.96 -13.28
CA VAL A 103 20.00 7.22 -14.01
C VAL A 103 19.80 8.24 -15.13
N LEU A 104 18.72 8.10 -15.91
CA LEU A 104 18.37 9.06 -16.96
C LEU A 104 18.01 10.44 -16.40
N ALA A 105 17.33 10.52 -15.25
CA ALA A 105 17.08 11.79 -14.56
C ALA A 105 18.39 12.49 -14.16
N VAL A 106 19.37 11.74 -13.64
CA VAL A 106 20.72 12.25 -13.35
C VAL A 106 21.40 12.74 -14.63
N GLU A 107 21.39 11.95 -15.71
CA GLU A 107 22.01 12.30 -16.98
C GLU A 107 21.40 13.58 -17.58
N ALA A 108 20.08 13.59 -17.75
CA ALA A 108 19.35 14.67 -18.40
C ALA A 108 19.49 16.00 -17.63
N CYS A 109 19.39 15.96 -16.30
CA CYS A 109 19.34 17.16 -15.47
C CYS A 109 20.72 17.65 -15.01
N LEU A 110 21.65 16.76 -14.67
CA LEU A 110 22.91 17.15 -14.01
C LEU A 110 24.14 17.14 -14.95
N PHE A 111 24.15 16.29 -15.97
CA PHE A 111 25.26 16.20 -16.93
C PHE A 111 24.91 16.81 -18.29
N SER A 112 23.63 16.77 -18.68
CA SER A 112 23.10 17.44 -19.87
C SER A 112 23.93 17.19 -21.14
N GLY A 113 24.40 15.96 -21.32
CA GLY A 113 25.18 15.51 -22.48
C GLY A 113 26.68 15.83 -22.41
N ALA A 114 27.24 16.28 -21.29
CA ALA A 114 28.67 16.56 -21.18
C ALA A 114 29.52 15.29 -21.37
N TRP A 115 30.40 15.24 -22.37
CA TRP A 115 31.20 14.07 -22.72
C TRP A 115 32.57 14.51 -23.25
N ALA A 116 33.65 13.93 -22.71
CA ALA A 116 35.03 14.23 -23.11
C ALA A 116 35.36 15.74 -23.13
N GLY A 117 34.91 16.48 -22.12
CA GLY A 117 35.15 17.92 -21.97
C GLY A 117 34.25 18.81 -22.83
N ALA A 118 33.45 18.24 -23.74
CA ALA A 118 32.55 18.96 -24.62
C ALA A 118 31.08 18.62 -24.33
N ARG A 119 30.16 19.40 -24.88
CA ARG A 119 28.73 19.10 -24.82
C ARG A 119 28.32 18.27 -26.03
N ASN A 120 27.82 17.06 -25.80
CA ASN A 120 27.26 16.20 -26.84
C ASN A 120 25.73 16.35 -26.89
N GLU A 121 25.26 17.03 -27.93
CA GLU A 121 23.83 17.30 -28.14
C GLU A 121 23.00 16.04 -28.41
N ARG A 122 23.57 15.05 -29.11
CA ARG A 122 22.89 13.78 -29.38
C ARG A 122 22.65 13.00 -28.09
N LEU A 123 23.65 12.96 -27.20
CA LEU A 123 23.51 12.32 -25.89
C LEU A 123 22.47 13.04 -25.02
N ARG A 124 22.46 14.37 -25.04
CA ARG A 124 21.46 15.18 -24.33
C ARG A 124 20.05 14.88 -24.81
N LEU A 125 19.83 14.87 -26.12
CA LEU A 125 18.54 14.56 -26.73
C LEU A 125 18.13 13.12 -26.42
N ALA A 126 19.03 12.16 -26.60
CA ALA A 126 18.76 10.75 -26.28
C ALA A 126 18.36 10.56 -24.81
N ALA A 127 19.05 11.20 -23.87
CA ALA A 127 18.71 11.11 -22.45
C ALA A 127 17.28 11.59 -22.17
N TRP A 128 16.88 12.74 -22.73
CA TRP A 128 15.50 13.25 -22.59
C TRP A 128 14.47 12.38 -23.31
N SER A 129 14.76 11.93 -24.53
CA SER A 129 13.86 11.08 -25.31
C SER A 129 13.59 9.75 -24.61
N VAL A 130 14.63 9.08 -24.09
CA VAL A 130 14.47 7.80 -23.37
C VAL A 130 13.82 8.03 -22.00
N PHE A 131 14.14 9.13 -21.32
CA PHE A 131 13.49 9.47 -20.04
C PHE A 131 11.98 9.65 -20.19
N LEU A 132 11.53 10.31 -21.26
CA LEU A 132 10.11 10.57 -21.54
C LEU A 132 9.40 9.41 -22.25
N LEU A 133 10.13 8.42 -22.74
CA LEU A 133 9.58 7.30 -23.52
C LEU A 133 8.43 6.56 -22.81
N PRO A 134 8.49 6.20 -21.50
CA PRO A 134 7.37 5.51 -20.86
C PRO A 134 6.09 6.32 -20.83
N VAL A 135 6.19 7.65 -20.73
CA VAL A 135 5.01 8.53 -20.75
C VAL A 135 4.36 8.49 -22.12
N VAL A 136 5.16 8.54 -23.19
CA VAL A 136 4.69 8.42 -24.57
C VAL A 136 4.07 7.05 -24.83
N LEU A 137 4.74 5.97 -24.40
CA LEU A 137 4.23 4.60 -24.54
C LEU A 137 2.93 4.38 -23.76
N LEU A 138 2.85 4.91 -22.53
CA LEU A 138 1.63 4.84 -21.72
C LEU A 138 0.48 5.60 -22.40
N ALA A 139 0.74 6.81 -22.91
CA ALA A 139 -0.26 7.59 -23.64
C ALA A 139 -0.73 6.85 -24.90
N ALA A 140 0.20 6.29 -25.70
CA ALA A 140 -0.13 5.50 -26.87
C ALA A 140 -0.96 4.25 -26.51
N TRP A 141 -0.59 3.54 -25.44
CA TRP A 141 -1.36 2.38 -24.99
C TRP A 141 -2.77 2.77 -24.52
N LEU A 142 -2.91 3.87 -23.77
CA LEU A 142 -4.23 4.36 -23.35
C LEU A 142 -5.12 4.76 -24.54
N LEU A 143 -4.54 5.26 -25.63
CA LEU A 143 -5.27 5.57 -26.87
C LEU A 143 -5.72 4.32 -27.63
N VAL A 144 -4.96 3.23 -27.57
CA VAL A 144 -5.25 1.97 -28.28
C VAL A 144 -6.18 1.05 -27.48
N ASP A 145 -5.97 0.93 -26.17
CA ASP A 145 -6.67 -0.03 -25.31
C ASP A 145 -6.93 0.55 -23.91
N TYR A 146 -7.88 1.49 -23.87
CA TYR A 146 -8.39 2.05 -22.62
C TYR A 146 -9.08 1.00 -21.73
N GLY A 147 -9.72 0.00 -22.35
CA GLY A 147 -10.53 -1.01 -21.67
C GLY A 147 -9.72 -1.92 -20.75
N SER A 148 -8.49 -2.29 -21.12
CA SER A 148 -7.65 -3.10 -20.24
C SER A 148 -7.25 -2.39 -18.95
N PHE A 149 -7.10 -1.06 -18.97
CA PHE A 149 -6.83 -0.30 -17.75
C PHE A 149 -8.04 -0.27 -16.83
N THR A 150 -9.22 0.06 -17.34
CA THR A 150 -10.44 0.12 -16.51
C THR A 150 -10.84 -1.26 -15.97
N HIS A 151 -10.61 -2.33 -16.74
CA HIS A 151 -10.87 -3.71 -16.30
C HIS A 151 -10.04 -4.09 -15.06
N ARG A 152 -8.78 -3.64 -14.96
CA ARG A 152 -7.90 -3.94 -13.81
C ARG A 152 -8.43 -3.38 -12.48
N PHE A 153 -9.36 -2.43 -12.52
CA PHE A 153 -9.95 -1.79 -11.34
C PHE A 153 -11.27 -2.44 -10.92
N ARG A 154 -11.76 -3.49 -11.60
CA ARG A 154 -13.01 -4.19 -11.24
C ARG A 154 -13.04 -4.70 -9.79
N GLY A 155 -11.88 -5.04 -9.22
CA GLY A 155 -11.73 -5.47 -7.83
C GLY A 155 -11.55 -4.32 -6.83
N ARG A 156 -11.54 -3.06 -7.25
CA ARG A 156 -11.36 -1.87 -6.41
C ARG A 156 -12.68 -1.13 -6.18
N GLU A 157 -12.70 -0.32 -5.14
CA GLU A 157 -13.81 0.58 -4.78
C GLU A 157 -13.74 1.93 -5.48
N PHE A 158 -12.62 2.21 -6.17
CA PHE A 158 -12.41 3.38 -7.01
C PHE A 158 -12.09 2.96 -8.45
N GLY A 159 -12.47 3.81 -9.40
CA GLY A 159 -12.17 3.66 -10.82
C GLY A 159 -10.74 4.05 -11.20
N PHE A 160 -10.40 3.80 -12.46
CA PHE A 160 -9.10 4.15 -13.03
C PHE A 160 -8.89 5.68 -13.05
N GLU A 161 -9.88 6.40 -13.54
CA GLU A 161 -9.92 7.85 -13.69
C GLU A 161 -9.86 8.53 -12.34
N GLU A 162 -10.68 8.05 -11.40
CA GLU A 162 -10.71 8.56 -10.02
C GLU A 162 -9.33 8.44 -9.38
N ARG A 163 -8.65 7.31 -9.57
CA ARG A 163 -7.29 7.13 -9.08
C ARG A 163 -6.34 8.12 -9.74
N VAL A 164 -6.25 8.15 -11.06
CA VAL A 164 -5.27 8.98 -11.80
C VAL A 164 -5.44 10.46 -11.45
N LEU A 165 -6.68 10.95 -11.42
CA LEU A 165 -6.98 12.33 -11.02
C LEU A 165 -6.59 12.61 -9.57
N THR A 166 -6.86 11.66 -8.67
CA THR A 166 -6.48 11.80 -7.25
C THR A 166 -4.97 11.78 -7.05
N GLN A 167 -4.21 11.04 -7.86
CA GLN A 167 -2.74 10.98 -7.74
C GLN A 167 -2.08 12.35 -7.92
N PHE A 168 -2.60 13.23 -8.77
CA PHE A 168 -2.05 14.59 -8.89
C PHE A 168 -2.09 15.37 -7.56
N ARG A 169 -3.15 15.18 -6.76
CA ARG A 169 -3.28 15.78 -5.42
C ARG A 169 -2.39 15.06 -4.40
N VAL A 170 -2.38 13.72 -4.43
CA VAL A 170 -1.56 12.89 -3.51
C VAL A 170 -0.07 13.19 -3.65
N LEU A 171 0.43 13.39 -4.87
CA LEU A 171 1.83 13.75 -5.08
C LEU A 171 2.17 15.10 -4.43
N TRP A 172 1.24 16.06 -4.39
CA TRP A 172 1.44 17.31 -3.65
C TRP A 172 1.39 17.09 -2.13
N SER A 173 0.53 16.20 -1.62
CA SER A 173 0.56 15.78 -0.22
C SER A 173 1.91 15.18 0.15
N TYR A 174 2.50 14.37 -0.73
CA TYR A 174 3.83 13.81 -0.54
C TYR A 174 4.94 14.86 -0.53
N VAL A 175 4.90 15.84 -1.45
CA VAL A 175 5.82 16.99 -1.42
C VAL A 175 5.65 17.76 -0.11
N SER A 176 4.42 17.99 0.33
CA SER A 176 4.09 18.67 1.59
C SER A 176 4.70 17.92 2.77
N TRP A 177 4.45 16.62 2.90
CA TRP A 177 4.99 15.80 3.99
C TRP A 177 6.51 15.73 4.00
N LEU A 178 7.18 15.80 2.84
CA LEU A 178 8.65 15.84 2.75
C LEU A 178 9.24 17.21 3.11
N ALA A 179 8.56 18.30 2.72
CA ALA A 179 9.04 19.66 2.96
C ALA A 179 8.70 20.15 4.37
N VAL A 180 7.51 19.83 4.85
CA VAL A 180 6.93 20.18 6.14
C VAL A 180 6.39 18.89 6.77
N PRO A 181 7.19 18.17 7.58
CA PRO A 181 6.81 16.87 8.15
C PRO A 181 5.74 17.00 9.25
N ASN A 182 4.51 17.33 8.86
CA ASN A 182 3.35 17.39 9.76
C ASN A 182 2.93 15.99 10.20
N ILE A 183 3.42 15.57 11.37
CA ILE A 183 3.12 14.24 11.94
C ILE A 183 1.64 14.04 12.29
N LEU A 184 0.84 15.11 12.35
CA LEU A 184 -0.61 15.06 12.61
C LEU A 184 -1.41 14.63 11.38
N GLU A 185 -0.85 14.79 10.18
CA GLU A 185 -1.43 14.29 8.92
C GLU A 185 -0.88 12.91 8.52
N MET A 186 0.03 12.36 9.31
CA MET A 186 0.67 11.08 9.04
C MET A 186 -0.07 9.95 9.76
N GLY A 187 -0.33 8.86 9.06
CA GLY A 187 -1.05 7.68 9.52
C GLY A 187 -0.67 6.43 8.72
N PHE A 188 -1.07 5.28 9.24
CA PHE A 188 -1.01 4.02 8.51
C PHE A 188 -2.11 3.92 7.44
N PHE A 189 -3.26 4.55 7.69
CA PHE A 189 -4.40 4.62 6.77
C PHE A 189 -4.58 6.05 6.23
N HIS A 190 -4.93 6.15 4.94
CA HIS A 190 -5.14 7.40 4.19
C HIS A 190 -6.34 7.26 3.23
N ASP A 191 -7.31 6.45 3.63
CA ASP A 191 -8.57 6.18 2.92
C ASP A 191 -9.62 7.27 3.15
N ASP A 192 -9.33 8.25 4.00
CA ASP A 192 -10.04 9.52 4.16
C ASP A 192 -9.70 10.55 3.06
N ILE A 193 -8.71 10.28 2.21
CA ILE A 193 -8.42 11.12 1.05
C ILE A 193 -9.59 11.07 0.07
N ARG A 194 -10.32 12.19 -0.01
CA ARG A 194 -11.43 12.36 -0.94
C ARG A 194 -11.00 12.09 -2.39
N LEU A 195 -11.63 11.08 -3.00
CA LEU A 195 -11.45 10.73 -4.41
C LEU A 195 -11.89 11.85 -5.34
N SER A 196 -11.18 11.96 -6.45
CA SER A 196 -11.42 12.96 -7.50
C SER A 196 -12.32 12.36 -8.58
N LYS A 197 -13.63 12.60 -8.47
CA LYS A 197 -14.64 12.07 -9.41
C LYS A 197 -14.66 12.79 -10.76
N GLY A 198 -13.93 13.90 -10.86
CA GLY A 198 -13.72 14.67 -12.08
C GLY A 198 -12.73 15.80 -11.85
N LEU A 199 -12.45 16.59 -12.89
CA LEU A 199 -11.46 17.67 -12.83
C LEU A 199 -11.82 18.77 -11.81
N PHE A 200 -13.10 19.00 -11.59
CA PHE A 200 -13.61 20.05 -10.68
C PHE A 200 -14.22 19.48 -9.40
N GLN A 201 -14.16 18.16 -9.19
CA GLN A 201 -14.77 17.48 -8.05
C GLN A 201 -13.73 16.59 -7.34
N PRO A 202 -12.98 17.13 -6.36
CA PRO A 202 -12.98 18.54 -5.91
C PRO A 202 -12.20 19.49 -6.84
N ILE A 203 -12.41 20.81 -6.70
CA ILE A 203 -11.70 21.82 -7.49
C ILE A 203 -10.17 21.79 -7.27
N THR A 204 -9.73 21.25 -6.12
CA THR A 204 -8.32 21.03 -5.84
C THR A 204 -7.66 20.07 -6.83
N THR A 205 -8.41 19.28 -7.60
CA THR A 205 -7.89 18.41 -8.65
C THR A 205 -7.32 19.20 -9.81
N VAL A 206 -8.10 20.09 -10.44
CA VAL A 206 -7.60 20.94 -11.53
C VAL A 206 -6.50 21.89 -11.06
N LEU A 207 -6.59 22.39 -9.82
CA LEU A 207 -5.53 23.22 -9.23
C LEU A 207 -4.22 22.42 -9.05
N ALA A 208 -4.29 21.18 -8.58
CA ALA A 208 -3.12 20.31 -8.44
C ALA A 208 -2.48 19.99 -9.79
N ILE A 209 -3.29 19.71 -10.82
CA ILE A 209 -2.80 19.49 -12.19
C ILE A 209 -2.12 20.76 -12.72
N GLY A 210 -2.77 21.91 -12.61
CA GLY A 210 -2.22 23.20 -13.02
C GLY A 210 -0.91 23.53 -12.30
N ALA A 211 -0.84 23.26 -10.99
CA ALA A 211 0.38 23.44 -10.20
C ALA A 211 1.52 22.52 -10.66
N TRP A 212 1.25 21.26 -11.02
CA TRP A 212 2.27 20.38 -11.58
C TRP A 212 2.78 20.88 -12.94
N LEU A 213 1.88 21.30 -13.83
CA LEU A 213 2.26 21.87 -15.12
C LEU A 213 3.11 23.13 -14.96
N ALA A 214 2.69 24.05 -14.08
CA ALA A 214 3.44 25.26 -13.76
C ALA A 214 4.79 24.94 -13.12
N GLY A 215 4.85 23.99 -12.18
CA GLY A 215 6.08 23.54 -11.53
C GLY A 215 7.07 22.91 -12.51
N CYS A 216 6.60 22.06 -13.42
CA CYS A 216 7.39 21.49 -14.51
C CYS A 216 7.94 22.58 -15.44
N ALA A 217 7.08 23.50 -15.90
CA ALA A 217 7.48 24.61 -16.76
C ALA A 217 8.51 25.51 -16.08
N LEU A 218 8.30 25.85 -14.81
CA LEU A 218 9.21 26.69 -14.02
C LEU A 218 10.56 25.99 -13.80
N ALA A 219 10.55 24.72 -13.38
CA ALA A 219 11.77 23.95 -13.18
C ALA A 219 12.58 23.82 -14.47
N PHE A 220 11.90 23.60 -15.59
CA PHE A 220 12.54 23.54 -16.90
C PHE A 220 13.08 24.92 -17.34
N ALA A 221 12.31 26.01 -17.19
CA ALA A 221 12.76 27.36 -17.52
C ALA A 221 13.99 27.77 -16.69
N LEU A 222 14.00 27.41 -15.41
CA LEU A 222 15.09 27.70 -14.48
C LEU A 222 16.24 26.68 -14.52
N ARG A 223 16.23 25.69 -15.43
CA ARG A 223 17.19 24.57 -15.43
C ARG A 223 18.66 24.96 -15.48
N THR A 224 19.01 26.11 -16.06
CA THR A 224 20.39 26.62 -16.10
C THR A 224 20.81 27.31 -14.80
N ARG A 225 19.86 27.94 -14.09
CA ARG A 225 20.11 28.68 -12.85
C ARG A 225 19.92 27.82 -11.60
N TYR A 226 18.93 26.92 -11.62
CA TYR A 226 18.55 26.02 -10.53
C TYR A 226 18.38 24.56 -11.03
N PRO A 227 19.45 23.92 -11.53
CA PRO A 227 19.38 22.55 -12.05
C PRO A 227 18.94 21.50 -11.02
N LEU A 228 19.19 21.73 -9.72
CA LEU A 228 18.70 20.85 -8.66
C LEU A 228 17.17 20.85 -8.54
N LEU A 229 16.50 21.94 -8.90
CA LEU A 229 15.03 21.99 -8.89
C LEU A 229 14.47 21.03 -9.94
N LEU A 230 14.99 21.10 -11.16
CA LEU A 230 14.60 20.18 -12.24
C LEU A 230 14.95 18.73 -11.88
N PHE A 231 16.16 18.50 -11.36
CA PHE A 231 16.57 17.17 -10.93
C PHE A 231 15.66 16.60 -9.84
N ALA A 232 15.36 17.36 -8.78
CA ALA A 232 14.48 16.92 -7.71
C ALA A 232 13.08 16.60 -8.22
N LEU A 233 12.54 17.43 -9.12
CA LEU A 233 11.24 17.21 -9.74
C LEU A 233 11.22 15.94 -10.59
N CYS A 234 12.17 15.78 -11.52
CA CYS A 234 12.25 14.61 -12.39
C CYS A 234 12.49 13.32 -11.58
N PHE A 235 13.36 13.36 -10.58
CA PHE A 235 13.64 12.22 -9.71
C PHE A 235 12.42 11.84 -8.87
N PHE A 236 11.71 12.81 -8.31
CA PHE A 236 10.50 12.59 -7.53
C PHE A 236 9.38 11.97 -8.37
N LEU A 237 9.08 12.54 -9.54
CA LEU A 237 8.02 12.05 -10.43
C LEU A 237 8.38 10.67 -11.02
N ALA A 238 9.64 10.46 -11.41
CA ALA A 238 10.10 9.15 -11.88
C ALA A 238 10.01 8.10 -10.75
N GLY A 239 10.45 8.43 -9.54
CA GLY A 239 10.39 7.55 -8.39
C GLY A 239 8.97 7.16 -7.97
N HIS A 240 7.98 8.02 -8.20
CA HIS A 240 6.56 7.77 -7.93
C HIS A 240 5.79 7.16 -9.11
N SER A 241 6.42 7.05 -10.29
CA SER A 241 5.74 6.66 -11.53
C SER A 241 5.18 5.23 -11.51
N LEU A 242 5.71 4.33 -10.68
CA LEU A 242 5.18 2.98 -10.54
C LEU A 242 4.04 2.90 -9.50
N GLU A 243 4.26 3.47 -8.31
CA GLU A 243 3.35 3.26 -7.17
C GLU A 243 2.22 4.30 -7.09
N SER A 244 2.39 5.46 -7.71
CA SER A 244 1.48 6.62 -7.62
C SER A 244 0.98 7.07 -9.00
N SER A 245 0.58 6.11 -9.83
CA SER A 245 0.13 6.32 -11.22
C SER A 245 -1.09 5.44 -11.58
N VAL A 246 -1.04 4.78 -12.74
CA VAL A 246 -2.10 4.00 -13.38
C VAL A 246 -2.32 2.60 -12.80
N LEU A 247 -1.40 2.09 -11.97
CA LEU A 247 -1.54 0.75 -11.39
C LEU A 247 -2.61 0.73 -10.29
N PRO A 248 -3.47 -0.31 -10.19
CA PRO A 248 -4.57 -0.41 -9.23
C PRO A 248 -4.07 -0.71 -7.80
N LEU A 249 -3.23 0.15 -7.25
CA LEU A 249 -2.73 0.11 -5.88
C LEU A 249 -3.58 1.01 -4.98
N GLN A 250 -3.36 0.96 -3.66
CA GLN A 250 -4.01 1.89 -2.73
C GLN A 250 -3.69 3.36 -3.06
N ILE A 251 -4.58 4.28 -2.67
CA ILE A 251 -4.49 5.71 -3.05
C ILE A 251 -3.18 6.33 -2.56
N ALA A 252 -2.89 6.22 -1.26
CA ALA A 252 -1.70 6.79 -0.67
C ALA A 252 -1.05 5.85 0.36
N PHE A 253 0.27 5.94 0.46
CA PHE A 253 1.08 5.33 1.51
C PHE A 253 2.35 6.15 1.74
N GLU A 254 2.66 6.44 3.01
CA GLU A 254 3.85 7.19 3.41
C GLU A 254 5.15 6.57 2.89
N HIS A 255 5.28 5.24 2.99
CA HIS A 255 6.51 4.51 2.64
C HIS A 255 6.91 4.63 1.17
N ARG A 256 6.00 5.03 0.27
CA ARG A 256 6.30 5.31 -1.14
C ARG A 256 7.29 6.46 -1.31
N ASN A 257 7.42 7.32 -0.30
CA ASN A 257 8.35 8.46 -0.33
C ASN A 257 9.79 8.12 0.04
N TYR A 258 10.09 6.88 0.45
CA TYR A 258 11.41 6.49 0.93
C TYR A 258 12.52 6.78 -0.09
N LEU A 259 12.38 6.28 -1.32
CA LEU A 259 13.34 6.55 -2.39
C LEU A 259 13.12 7.93 -3.07
N PRO A 260 11.90 8.30 -3.49
CA PRO A 260 11.68 9.58 -4.19
C PRO A 260 12.05 10.82 -3.37
N GLY A 261 11.94 10.74 -2.03
CA GLY A 261 12.25 11.84 -1.11
C GLY A 261 13.72 12.27 -1.11
N VAL A 262 14.65 11.41 -1.54
CA VAL A 262 16.10 11.69 -1.53
C VAL A 262 16.43 13.01 -2.26
N ALA A 263 15.91 13.20 -3.47
CA ALA A 263 16.25 14.37 -4.27
C ALA A 263 15.54 15.65 -3.79
N VAL A 264 14.33 15.52 -3.24
CA VAL A 264 13.58 16.63 -2.64
C VAL A 264 14.30 17.14 -1.39
N LEU A 265 14.74 16.25 -0.50
CA LEU A 265 15.45 16.61 0.73
C LEU A 265 16.87 17.14 0.43
N LEU A 266 17.51 16.66 -0.65
CA LEU A 266 18.75 17.26 -1.15
C LEU A 266 18.54 18.71 -1.61
N LEU A 267 17.47 18.98 -2.38
CA LEU A 267 17.12 20.34 -2.78
C LEU A 267 16.87 21.22 -1.56
N LEU A 268 16.07 20.73 -0.60
CA LEU A 268 15.76 21.46 0.64
C LEU A 268 17.03 21.81 1.43
N ALA A 269 17.93 20.85 1.63
CA ALA A 269 19.19 21.09 2.33
C ALA A 269 20.06 22.15 1.63
N VAL A 270 20.13 22.12 0.29
CA VAL A 270 20.85 23.13 -0.48
C VAL A 270 20.20 24.51 -0.33
N LEU A 271 18.87 24.59 -0.40
CA LEU A 271 18.14 25.85 -0.22
C LEU A 271 18.34 26.43 1.18
N VAL A 272 18.32 25.59 2.23
CA VAL A 272 18.59 26.02 3.61
C VAL A 272 20.01 26.56 3.76
N VAL A 273 21.01 25.85 3.26
CA VAL A 273 22.41 26.30 3.34
C VAL A 273 22.62 27.60 2.57
N GLN A 274 22.04 27.71 1.37
CA GLN A 274 22.16 28.88 0.51
C GLN A 274 21.34 30.08 1.02
N GLY A 275 20.21 29.85 1.67
CA GLY A 275 19.40 30.88 2.31
C GLY A 275 20.10 31.41 3.55
N ALA A 276 20.54 30.52 4.44
CA ALA A 276 21.22 30.89 5.67
C ALA A 276 22.55 31.63 5.42
N SER A 277 23.26 31.31 4.34
CA SER A 277 24.50 32.03 3.98
C SER A 277 24.28 33.47 3.52
N ARG A 278 23.05 33.86 3.16
CA ARG A 278 22.69 35.22 2.76
C ARG A 278 22.20 36.10 3.92
N VAL A 279 21.85 35.49 5.05
CA VAL A 279 21.32 36.21 6.21
C VAL A 279 22.50 36.63 7.10
N ALA A 280 22.72 37.94 7.23
CA ALA A 280 23.78 38.48 8.07
C ALA A 280 23.61 38.04 9.54
N GLY A 281 24.70 37.63 10.18
CA GLY A 281 24.71 37.16 11.57
C GLY A 281 24.27 35.69 11.78
N LEU A 282 23.59 35.07 10.81
CA LEU A 282 23.17 33.68 10.93
C LEU A 282 24.31 32.71 10.61
N ARG A 283 24.72 31.92 11.60
CA ARG A 283 25.70 30.85 11.38
C ARG A 283 25.01 29.67 10.70
N VAL A 284 25.35 29.40 9.44
CA VAL A 284 24.78 28.30 8.63
C VAL A 284 24.77 26.95 9.35
N ARG A 285 25.83 26.64 10.12
CA ARG A 285 25.92 25.41 10.92
C ARG A 285 24.84 25.33 12.01
N ILE A 286 24.53 26.45 12.66
CA ILE A 286 23.47 26.53 13.68
C ILE A 286 22.11 26.31 13.01
N ALA A 287 21.84 26.98 11.88
CA ALA A 287 20.60 26.79 11.13
C ALA A 287 20.38 25.31 10.73
N CYS A 288 21.43 24.67 10.20
CA CYS A 288 21.37 23.24 9.87
C CYS A 288 21.20 22.35 11.12
N GLY A 289 21.89 22.68 12.22
CA GLY A 289 21.80 21.95 13.48
C GLY A 289 20.40 22.02 14.12
N VAL A 290 19.78 23.20 14.13
CA VAL A 290 18.40 23.41 14.60
C VAL A 290 17.42 22.61 13.74
N LEU A 291 17.58 22.64 12.42
CA LEU A 291 16.72 21.88 11.51
C LEU A 291 16.86 20.36 11.74
N VAL A 292 18.08 19.85 11.92
CA VAL A 292 18.32 18.44 12.25
C VAL A 292 17.71 18.09 13.62
N ALA A 293 17.88 18.93 14.64
CA ALA A 293 17.30 18.72 15.96
C ALA A 293 15.76 18.66 15.92
N LEU A 294 15.13 19.52 15.10
CA LEU A 294 13.68 19.46 14.86
C LEU A 294 13.27 18.10 14.27
N PHE A 295 13.99 17.60 13.26
CA PHE A 295 13.69 16.30 12.65
C PHE A 295 13.90 15.15 13.64
N VAL A 296 14.92 15.20 14.50
CA VAL A 296 15.10 14.24 15.61
C VAL A 296 13.89 14.25 16.55
N ALA A 297 13.42 15.42 16.97
CA ALA A 297 12.26 15.53 17.85
C ALA A 297 10.99 14.96 17.20
N LEU A 298 10.72 15.31 15.93
CA LEU A 298 9.56 14.80 15.19
C LEU A 298 9.65 13.28 14.97
N LEU A 299 10.85 12.76 14.67
CA LEU A 299 11.10 11.34 14.57
C LEU A 299 10.82 10.62 15.89
N ALA A 300 11.27 11.16 17.03
CA ALA A 300 11.03 10.56 18.34
C ALA A 300 9.53 10.46 18.64
N VAL A 301 8.77 11.54 18.39
CA VAL A 301 7.31 11.52 18.54
C VAL A 301 6.68 10.50 17.60
N ARG A 302 7.04 10.52 16.31
CA ARG A 302 6.47 9.59 15.33
C ARG A 302 6.81 8.13 15.63
N ALA A 303 8.03 7.83 16.06
CA ALA A 303 8.43 6.48 16.46
C ALA A 303 7.68 5.99 17.70
N SER A 304 7.41 6.88 18.67
CA SER A 304 6.59 6.54 19.85
C SER A 304 5.17 6.12 19.47
N ALA A 305 4.59 6.71 18.41
CA ALA A 305 3.28 6.32 17.89
C ALA A 305 3.26 4.89 17.33
N TRP A 306 4.42 4.34 16.96
CA TRP A 306 4.57 2.99 16.40
C TRP A 306 5.04 1.94 17.41
N ARG A 307 5.14 2.29 18.70
CA ARG A 307 5.69 1.41 19.75
C ARG A 307 4.91 0.09 19.90
N ASP A 308 3.58 0.16 19.85
CA ASP A 308 2.69 -0.98 20.04
C ASP A 308 1.39 -0.79 19.26
N GLN A 309 0.66 -1.89 19.05
CA GLN A 309 -0.54 -1.90 18.19
C GLN A 309 -1.63 -0.95 18.71
N SER A 310 -1.87 -0.89 20.02
CA SER A 310 -2.90 -0.05 20.63
C SER A 310 -2.56 1.44 20.48
N THR A 311 -1.31 1.81 20.73
CA THR A 311 -0.82 3.18 20.55
C THR A 311 -0.89 3.59 19.08
N LEU A 312 -0.46 2.72 18.16
CA LEU A 312 -0.55 2.99 16.73
C LEU A 312 -2.00 3.18 16.29
N ALA A 313 -2.91 2.33 16.75
CA ALA A 313 -4.33 2.44 16.42
C ALA A 313 -4.95 3.75 16.92
N ARG A 314 -4.61 4.15 18.16
CA ARG A 314 -5.06 5.44 18.73
C ARG A 314 -4.56 6.62 17.91
N TYR A 315 -3.27 6.70 17.58
CA TYR A 315 -2.75 7.79 16.76
C TYR A 315 -3.34 7.82 15.35
N ASN A 316 -3.64 6.65 14.77
CA ASN A 316 -4.28 6.58 13.45
C ASN A 316 -5.67 7.23 13.46
N VAL A 317 -6.52 6.91 14.44
CA VAL A 317 -7.86 7.51 14.49
C VAL A 317 -7.83 8.98 14.92
N MET A 318 -6.88 9.39 15.76
CA MET A 318 -6.69 10.80 16.11
C MET A 318 -6.28 11.65 14.89
N ASN A 319 -5.39 11.12 14.06
CA ASN A 319 -4.89 11.83 12.87
C ASN A 319 -5.85 11.72 11.68
N HIS A 320 -6.56 10.60 11.55
CA HIS A 320 -7.49 10.30 10.46
C HIS A 320 -8.84 9.83 11.02
N PRO A 321 -9.62 10.70 11.69
CA PRO A 321 -10.90 10.32 12.30
C PRO A 321 -11.97 9.94 11.27
N GLU A 322 -11.83 10.39 10.03
CA GLU A 322 -12.72 10.08 8.91
C GLU A 322 -12.30 8.83 8.13
N SER A 323 -11.25 8.12 8.57
CA SER A 323 -10.82 6.86 7.95
C SER A 323 -11.63 5.68 8.53
N PRO A 324 -12.44 4.96 7.72
CA PRO A 324 -13.12 3.75 8.17
C PRO A 324 -12.14 2.72 8.75
N ARG A 325 -10.98 2.55 8.11
CA ARG A 325 -9.97 1.57 8.55
C ARG A 325 -9.25 1.99 9.83
N ALA A 326 -9.04 3.28 10.08
CA ALA A 326 -8.49 3.76 11.35
C ALA A 326 -9.47 3.52 12.50
N ASN A 327 -10.76 3.81 12.28
CA ASN A 327 -11.82 3.52 13.23
C ASN A 327 -11.93 2.01 13.52
N PHE A 328 -11.93 1.16 12.49
CA PHE A 328 -11.89 -0.29 12.64
C PHE A 328 -10.67 -0.74 13.47
N PHE A 329 -9.49 -0.24 13.12
CA PHE A 329 -8.25 -0.68 13.74
C PHE A 329 -8.19 -0.32 15.22
N TYR A 330 -8.69 0.87 15.60
CA TYR A 330 -8.79 1.27 17.00
C TYR A 330 -9.92 0.56 17.74
N GLY A 331 -11.11 0.44 17.14
CA GLY A 331 -12.21 -0.36 17.69
C GLY A 331 -11.78 -1.80 17.98
N ASN A 332 -11.06 -2.45 17.07
CA ASN A 332 -10.53 -3.80 17.28
C ASN A 332 -9.42 -3.85 18.36
N ALA A 333 -8.61 -2.80 18.50
CA ALA A 333 -7.63 -2.72 19.59
C ALA A 333 -8.32 -2.60 20.96
N LEU A 334 -9.41 -1.84 21.05
CA LEU A 334 -10.24 -1.74 22.25
C LEU A 334 -11.01 -3.04 22.51
N PHE A 335 -11.55 -3.67 21.47
CA PHE A 335 -12.26 -4.96 21.59
C PHE A 335 -11.36 -6.05 22.19
N ARG A 336 -10.09 -6.11 21.79
CA ARG A 336 -9.12 -7.05 22.38
C ARG A 336 -8.77 -6.74 23.83
N GLN A 337 -8.74 -5.47 24.22
CA GLN A 337 -8.55 -5.08 25.62
C GLN A 337 -9.78 -5.49 26.42
N PHE A 338 -10.97 -5.19 25.90
CA PHE A 338 -12.23 -5.57 26.48
C PHE A 338 -12.38 -7.08 26.70
N GLN A 339 -12.04 -7.91 25.71
CA GLN A 339 -12.04 -9.38 25.84
C GLN A 339 -11.08 -9.91 26.93
N ARG A 340 -10.13 -9.08 27.39
CA ARG A 340 -9.14 -9.41 28.41
C ARG A 340 -9.32 -8.55 29.66
N ALA A 341 -10.49 -7.92 29.84
CA ALA A 341 -10.74 -6.99 30.94
C ALA A 341 -10.50 -7.65 32.31
N GLU A 342 -10.99 -8.89 32.49
CA GLU A 342 -10.77 -9.69 33.69
C GLU A 342 -9.28 -9.97 33.94
N GLU A 343 -8.54 -10.41 32.92
CA GLU A 343 -7.10 -10.68 33.02
C GLU A 343 -6.29 -9.42 33.39
N MET A 344 -6.76 -8.24 32.95
CA MET A 344 -6.12 -6.95 33.24
C MET A 344 -6.53 -6.38 34.60
N GLY A 345 -7.46 -7.03 35.32
CA GLY A 345 -7.96 -6.56 36.61
C GLY A 345 -8.75 -5.25 36.51
N LEU A 346 -9.42 -5.02 35.37
CA LEU A 346 -10.24 -3.83 35.18
C LEU A 346 -11.50 -3.88 36.05
N SER A 347 -11.95 -2.73 36.52
CA SER A 347 -13.26 -2.58 37.16
C SER A 347 -14.39 -2.77 36.14
N LEU A 348 -15.60 -3.10 36.63
CA LEU A 348 -16.80 -3.21 35.80
C LEU A 348 -17.12 -1.91 35.05
N GLU A 349 -16.80 -0.76 35.62
CA GLU A 349 -17.00 0.55 34.97
C GLU A 349 -16.02 0.75 33.81
N GLU A 350 -14.75 0.37 33.98
CA GLU A 350 -13.73 0.42 32.92
C GLU A 350 -14.04 -0.56 31.80
N GLU A 351 -14.50 -1.77 32.14
CA GLU A 351 -14.95 -2.78 31.19
C GLU A 351 -16.15 -2.26 30.36
N ALA A 352 -17.16 -1.70 31.02
CA ALA A 352 -18.32 -1.11 30.35
C ALA A 352 -17.91 0.07 29.46
N ALA A 353 -16.98 0.93 29.92
CA ALA A 353 -16.46 2.04 29.13
C ALA A 353 -15.72 1.54 27.87
N LEU A 354 -14.93 0.46 27.98
CA LEU A 354 -14.26 -0.16 26.83
C LEU A 354 -15.27 -0.75 25.83
N ALA A 355 -16.33 -1.40 26.31
CA ALA A 355 -17.38 -1.94 25.45
C ALA A 355 -18.08 -0.82 24.65
N VAL A 356 -18.49 0.26 25.35
CA VAL A 356 -19.14 1.42 24.72
C VAL A 356 -18.20 2.10 23.72
N ALA A 357 -16.95 2.32 24.10
CA ALA A 357 -15.95 2.91 23.20
C ALA A 357 -15.73 2.05 21.96
N THR A 358 -15.54 0.73 22.14
CA THR A 358 -15.37 -0.22 21.04
C THR A 358 -16.53 -0.14 20.05
N ARG A 359 -17.77 -0.23 20.57
CA ARG A 359 -18.98 -0.12 19.75
C ARG A 359 -19.02 1.20 18.98
N SER A 360 -18.72 2.32 19.65
CA SER A 360 -18.76 3.64 19.01
C SER A 360 -17.82 3.76 17.81
N TYR A 361 -16.64 3.14 17.84
CA TYR A 361 -15.70 3.14 16.73
C TYR A 361 -16.14 2.24 15.57
N PHE A 362 -16.78 1.09 15.86
CA PHE A 362 -17.38 0.28 14.79
C PHE A 362 -18.62 0.94 14.18
N GLU A 363 -19.42 1.65 14.98
CA GLU A 363 -20.53 2.45 14.47
C GLU A 363 -20.02 3.61 13.61
N ARG A 364 -18.96 4.31 14.05
CA ARG A 364 -18.32 5.36 13.26
C ARG A 364 -17.77 4.83 11.94
N MET A 365 -17.14 3.65 11.96
CA MET A 365 -16.71 2.96 10.74
C MET A 365 -17.90 2.71 9.80
N HIS A 366 -19.02 2.19 10.31
CA HIS A 366 -20.21 1.95 9.50
C HIS A 366 -20.80 3.24 8.90
N GLN A 367 -20.79 4.35 9.64
CA GLN A 367 -21.25 5.64 9.14
C GLN A 367 -20.36 6.17 8.01
N LEU A 368 -19.04 5.97 8.11
CA LEU A 368 -18.06 6.43 7.12
C LEU A 368 -18.03 5.55 5.87
N ASP A 369 -18.17 4.24 6.03
CA ASP A 369 -18.32 3.28 4.92
C ASP A 369 -19.46 2.28 5.19
N PRO A 370 -20.70 2.64 4.84
CA PRO A 370 -21.86 1.78 5.05
C PRO A 370 -21.84 0.48 4.24
N ARG A 371 -20.92 0.35 3.27
CA ARG A 371 -20.84 -0.81 2.38
C ARG A 371 -19.81 -1.83 2.84
N ASP A 372 -18.88 -1.50 3.72
CA ASP A 372 -17.91 -2.45 4.26
C ASP A 372 -18.61 -3.44 5.20
N LEU A 373 -18.30 -4.74 5.05
CA LEU A 373 -18.96 -5.78 5.84
C LEU A 373 -18.41 -5.91 7.27
N ALA A 374 -17.20 -5.44 7.54
CA ALA A 374 -16.58 -5.62 8.84
C ALA A 374 -17.31 -4.85 9.93
N ALA A 375 -17.77 -3.62 9.67
CA ALA A 375 -18.49 -2.84 10.67
C ALA A 375 -19.78 -3.53 11.16
N PRO A 376 -20.75 -3.90 10.30
CA PRO A 376 -21.96 -4.61 10.75
C PRO A 376 -21.66 -5.98 11.35
N VAL A 377 -20.62 -6.70 10.91
CA VAL A 377 -20.18 -7.94 11.57
C VAL A 377 -19.73 -7.66 13.00
N MET A 378 -18.84 -6.68 13.21
CA MET A 378 -18.34 -6.38 14.55
C MET A 378 -19.44 -5.82 15.47
N LEU A 379 -20.36 -5.01 14.92
CA LEU A 379 -21.52 -4.49 15.65
C LEU A 379 -22.49 -5.60 16.05
N TYR A 380 -22.77 -6.55 15.16
CA TYR A 380 -23.55 -7.74 15.48
C TYR A 380 -22.94 -8.52 16.65
N GLN A 381 -21.62 -8.75 16.62
CA GLN A 381 -20.93 -9.51 17.66
C GLN A 381 -21.01 -8.81 19.03
N ILE A 382 -20.66 -7.52 19.09
CA ILE A 382 -20.62 -6.79 20.35
C ILE A 382 -22.02 -6.54 20.91
N ASP A 383 -23.02 -6.25 20.05
CA ASP A 383 -24.39 -6.02 20.50
C ASP A 383 -24.99 -7.32 21.06
N THR A 384 -24.78 -8.45 20.38
CA THR A 384 -25.28 -9.76 20.83
C THR A 384 -24.68 -10.19 22.16
N GLN A 385 -23.38 -9.96 22.37
CA GLN A 385 -22.71 -10.40 23.59
C GLN A 385 -22.93 -9.45 24.78
N PHE A 386 -22.99 -8.14 24.55
CA PHE A 386 -22.85 -7.15 25.62
C PHE A 386 -23.95 -6.08 25.65
N PHE A 387 -24.69 -5.87 24.56
CA PHE A 387 -25.77 -4.89 24.49
C PHE A 387 -27.08 -5.52 24.03
N PRO A 388 -27.68 -6.45 24.81
CA PRO A 388 -28.82 -7.25 24.38
C PRO A 388 -30.06 -6.42 23.99
N ARG A 389 -30.26 -5.24 24.60
CA ARG A 389 -31.31 -4.30 24.17
C ARG A 389 -31.03 -3.74 22.78
N LEU A 390 -29.79 -3.31 22.52
CA LEU A 390 -29.39 -2.83 21.20
C LEU A 390 -29.39 -3.94 20.14
N ALA A 391 -29.13 -5.19 20.52
CA ALA A 391 -29.26 -6.32 19.61
C ALA A 391 -30.72 -6.60 19.19
N GLN A 392 -31.69 -6.20 20.01
CA GLN A 392 -33.12 -6.27 19.65
C GLN A 392 -33.52 -5.11 18.73
N ASP A 393 -32.95 -3.92 18.95
CA ASP A 393 -33.28 -2.72 18.19
C ASP A 393 -32.53 -2.65 16.83
N ASN A 394 -31.31 -3.20 16.75
CA ASN A 394 -30.44 -3.14 15.57
C ASN A 394 -30.30 -4.51 14.91
N ASP A 395 -30.87 -4.67 13.71
CA ASP A 395 -30.71 -5.87 12.90
C ASP A 395 -29.52 -5.75 11.92
N TRP A 396 -28.31 -5.97 12.45
CA TRP A 396 -27.08 -5.92 11.67
C TRP A 396 -26.98 -7.02 10.61
N LEU A 397 -27.65 -8.17 10.80
CA LEU A 397 -27.71 -9.22 9.78
C LEU A 397 -28.54 -8.77 8.57
N SER A 398 -29.62 -8.00 8.79
CA SER A 398 -30.39 -7.39 7.68
C SER A 398 -29.54 -6.43 6.84
N VAL A 399 -28.61 -5.71 7.48
CA VAL A 399 -27.66 -4.85 6.76
C VAL A 399 -26.75 -5.69 5.85
N LEU A 400 -26.24 -6.81 6.36
CA LEU A 400 -25.39 -7.73 5.57
C LEU A 400 -26.17 -8.39 4.43
N GLU A 401 -27.41 -8.82 4.66
CA GLU A 401 -28.32 -9.37 3.65
C GLU A 401 -28.59 -8.36 2.53
N ALA A 402 -28.82 -7.08 2.87
CA ALA A 402 -29.01 -6.02 1.89
C ALA A 402 -27.75 -5.72 1.05
N LEU A 403 -26.56 -5.92 1.62
CA LEU A 403 -25.28 -5.69 0.93
C LEU A 403 -24.85 -6.86 0.05
N ALA A 404 -25.15 -8.10 0.44
CA ALA A 404 -24.73 -9.32 -0.25
C ALA A 404 -25.05 -9.39 -1.76
N PRO A 405 -26.16 -8.86 -2.29
CA PRO A 405 -26.43 -8.86 -3.74
C PRO A 405 -25.54 -7.92 -4.55
N SER A 406 -25.01 -6.85 -3.95
CA SER A 406 -24.35 -5.77 -4.70
C SER A 406 -22.91 -5.49 -4.29
N ARG A 407 -22.51 -5.83 -3.05
CA ARG A 407 -21.16 -5.60 -2.52
C ARG A 407 -20.10 -6.28 -3.39
N ARG A 408 -19.08 -5.53 -3.81
CA ARG A 408 -17.90 -6.09 -4.48
C ARG A 408 -16.96 -6.65 -3.42
N LEU A 409 -16.77 -7.96 -3.43
CA LEU A 409 -16.03 -8.65 -2.38
C LEU A 409 -14.56 -8.20 -2.32
N GLN A 410 -14.21 -7.44 -1.27
CA GLN A 410 -12.86 -7.02 -0.93
C GLN A 410 -12.12 -8.08 -0.10
N SER A 411 -10.83 -7.88 0.14
CA SER A 411 -10.09 -8.75 1.07
C SER A 411 -10.56 -8.63 2.52
N SER A 412 -10.93 -7.43 2.99
CA SER A 412 -11.46 -7.20 4.34
C SER A 412 -12.80 -7.91 4.55
N ASP A 413 -13.70 -7.80 3.58
CA ASP A 413 -15.03 -8.44 3.62
C ASP A 413 -14.95 -9.95 3.89
N ARG A 414 -13.94 -10.63 3.34
CA ARG A 414 -13.77 -12.08 3.51
C ARG A 414 -13.34 -12.43 4.92
N THR A 415 -12.45 -11.64 5.49
CA THR A 415 -12.06 -11.79 6.89
C THR A 415 -13.25 -11.50 7.81
N ALA A 416 -14.07 -10.51 7.49
CA ALA A 416 -15.30 -10.21 8.24
C ALA A 416 -16.32 -11.35 8.16
N LEU A 417 -16.60 -11.89 6.96
CA LEU A 417 -17.49 -13.04 6.79
C LEU A 417 -16.99 -14.26 7.55
N GLY A 418 -15.69 -14.54 7.51
CA GLY A 418 -15.11 -15.63 8.30
C GLY A 418 -15.28 -15.43 9.81
N ALA A 419 -15.09 -14.20 10.30
CA ALA A 419 -15.33 -13.87 11.70
C ALA A 419 -16.81 -14.02 12.10
N LEU A 420 -17.73 -13.63 11.22
CA LEU A 420 -19.18 -13.81 11.42
C LEU A 420 -19.56 -15.28 11.53
N VAL A 421 -19.07 -16.11 10.60
CA VAL A 421 -19.33 -17.56 10.62
C VAL A 421 -18.81 -18.18 11.91
N ILE A 422 -17.55 -17.91 12.28
CA ILE A 422 -16.96 -18.44 13.52
C ILE A 422 -17.80 -18.06 14.75
N PHE A 423 -18.21 -16.80 14.84
CA PHE A 423 -19.00 -16.30 15.95
C PHE A 423 -20.36 -16.98 16.07
N VAL A 424 -21.12 -17.04 14.95
CA VAL A 424 -22.46 -17.63 14.93
C VAL A 424 -22.40 -19.16 15.11
N SER A 425 -21.36 -19.83 14.62
CA SER A 425 -21.12 -21.24 14.90
C SER A 425 -20.91 -21.54 16.39
N ALA A 426 -20.26 -20.62 17.14
CA ALA A 426 -19.93 -20.84 18.54
C ALA A 426 -21.14 -20.72 19.49
N GLY A 427 -22.18 -19.95 19.14
CA GLY A 427 -23.32 -19.74 20.04
C GLY A 427 -24.51 -18.96 19.47
N GLY A 428 -24.61 -18.79 18.15
CA GLY A 428 -25.74 -18.10 17.52
C GLY A 428 -27.03 -18.93 17.52
N SER A 429 -28.18 -18.25 17.45
CA SER A 429 -29.48 -18.90 17.33
C SER A 429 -29.61 -19.67 16.00
N ALA A 430 -30.51 -20.65 15.91
CA ALA A 430 -30.78 -21.34 14.65
C ALA A 430 -31.25 -20.39 13.54
N ALA A 431 -31.99 -19.34 13.89
CA ALA A 431 -32.40 -18.30 12.95
C ALA A 431 -31.20 -17.51 12.42
N ASP A 432 -30.27 -17.10 13.29
CA ASP A 432 -29.07 -16.36 12.87
C ASP A 432 -28.14 -17.20 12.01
N LYS A 433 -27.97 -18.49 12.35
CA LYS A 433 -27.18 -19.44 11.54
C LYS A 433 -27.74 -19.54 10.11
N ALA A 434 -29.05 -19.74 9.96
CA ALA A 434 -29.72 -19.79 8.66
C ALA A 434 -29.55 -18.49 7.86
N ARG A 435 -29.66 -17.33 8.51
CA ARG A 435 -29.44 -16.01 7.87
C ARG A 435 -28.00 -15.82 7.40
N VAL A 436 -27.03 -16.14 8.26
CA VAL A 436 -25.60 -16.07 7.90
C VAL A 436 -25.26 -17.02 6.77
N GLU A 437 -25.83 -18.22 6.75
CA GLU A 437 -25.67 -19.14 5.64
C GLU A 437 -26.21 -18.57 4.34
N ALA A 438 -27.41 -17.97 4.34
CA ALA A 438 -27.97 -17.33 3.16
C ALA A 438 -27.08 -16.18 2.63
N ILE A 439 -26.51 -15.37 3.53
CA ILE A 439 -25.53 -14.33 3.18
C ILE A 439 -24.30 -14.96 2.47
N VAL A 440 -23.72 -16.01 3.07
CA VAL A 440 -22.55 -16.69 2.51
C VAL A 440 -22.87 -17.36 1.18
N GLU A 441 -24.03 -18.01 1.06
CA GLU A 441 -24.54 -18.62 -0.16
C GLU A 441 -24.61 -17.58 -1.29
N GLN A 442 -25.18 -16.41 -1.01
CA GLN A 442 -25.32 -15.35 -1.99
C GLN A 442 -23.96 -14.85 -2.49
N PHE A 443 -22.98 -14.68 -1.59
CA PHE A 443 -21.60 -14.36 -2.01
C PHE A 443 -20.97 -15.49 -2.80
N LEU A 444 -21.17 -16.75 -2.42
CA LEU A 444 -20.66 -17.92 -3.13
C LEU A 444 -21.24 -18.02 -4.54
N GLN A 445 -22.54 -17.76 -4.71
CA GLN A 445 -23.19 -17.74 -6.04
C GLN A 445 -22.60 -16.66 -6.95
N ARG A 446 -22.30 -15.47 -6.41
CA ARG A 446 -21.67 -14.37 -7.16
C ARG A 446 -20.19 -14.61 -7.41
N TYR A 447 -19.52 -15.34 -6.52
CA TYR A 447 -18.09 -15.61 -6.56
C TYR A 447 -17.79 -17.12 -6.40
N PRO A 448 -18.23 -18.00 -7.32
CA PRO A 448 -18.17 -19.45 -7.14
C PRO A 448 -16.75 -20.04 -7.13
N GLY A 449 -15.73 -19.23 -7.42
CA GLY A 449 -14.32 -19.63 -7.33
C GLY A 449 -13.62 -19.34 -6.03
N ARG A 450 -14.38 -18.97 -5.01
CA ARG A 450 -13.85 -18.55 -3.72
C ARG A 450 -13.93 -19.71 -2.75
N MET A 451 -12.84 -20.46 -2.67
CA MET A 451 -12.72 -21.62 -1.77
C MET A 451 -12.90 -21.23 -0.30
N ASP A 452 -12.56 -19.99 0.07
CA ASP A 452 -12.84 -19.44 1.39
C ASP A 452 -14.34 -19.36 1.69
N LEU A 453 -15.14 -18.87 0.74
CA LEU A 453 -16.61 -18.84 0.90
C LEU A 453 -17.22 -20.25 0.90
N LEU A 454 -16.70 -21.14 0.06
CA LEU A 454 -17.14 -22.54 0.02
C LEU A 454 -16.87 -23.24 1.36
N ALA A 455 -15.70 -23.01 1.94
CA ALA A 455 -15.33 -23.54 3.25
C ALA A 455 -16.26 -23.03 4.36
N HIS A 456 -16.63 -21.75 4.32
CA HIS A 456 -17.58 -21.17 5.27
C HIS A 456 -18.99 -21.76 5.12
N TYR A 457 -19.45 -21.93 3.87
CA TYR A 457 -20.74 -22.52 3.56
C TYR A 457 -20.82 -23.99 4.01
N PHE A 458 -19.80 -24.79 3.68
CA PHE A 458 -19.68 -26.19 4.10
C PHE A 458 -19.72 -26.33 5.63
N ARG A 459 -18.97 -25.49 6.35
CA ARG A 459 -18.96 -25.50 7.83
C ARG A 459 -20.34 -25.24 8.42
N LEU A 460 -21.08 -24.26 7.89
CA LEU A 460 -22.42 -23.92 8.40
C LEU A 460 -23.40 -25.07 8.18
N ALA A 461 -23.42 -25.64 6.98
CA ALA A 461 -24.28 -26.78 6.65
C ALA A 461 -23.99 -28.00 7.53
N HIS A 462 -22.71 -28.32 7.76
CA HIS A 462 -22.29 -29.44 8.60
C HIS A 462 -22.73 -29.26 10.07
N LEU A 463 -22.58 -28.06 10.63
CA LEU A 463 -22.98 -27.76 12.00
C LEU A 463 -24.50 -27.83 12.24
N GLU A 464 -25.31 -27.66 11.20
CA GLU A 464 -26.76 -27.80 11.27
C GLU A 464 -27.24 -29.23 10.97
N GLY A 465 -26.33 -30.18 10.76
CA GLY A 465 -26.69 -31.54 10.34
C GLY A 465 -27.34 -31.58 8.96
N ARG A 466 -27.13 -30.55 8.13
CA ARG A 466 -27.61 -30.45 6.74
C ARG A 466 -26.58 -30.96 5.75
N ASP A 467 -25.85 -32.00 6.15
CA ASP A 467 -24.88 -32.66 5.29
C ASP A 467 -25.52 -33.23 4.02
N GLU A 468 -26.84 -33.43 3.99
CA GLU A 468 -27.59 -33.96 2.83
C GLU A 468 -28.19 -32.86 1.93
N ASP A 469 -27.81 -31.59 2.11
CA ASP A 469 -28.37 -30.49 1.32
C ASP A 469 -27.93 -30.58 -0.16
N ALA A 470 -28.90 -30.83 -1.05
CA ALA A 470 -28.68 -30.85 -2.49
C ALA A 470 -28.08 -29.53 -3.03
N LYS A 471 -28.33 -28.40 -2.35
CA LYS A 471 -27.69 -27.12 -2.70
C LYS A 471 -26.19 -27.13 -2.37
N LEU A 472 -25.79 -27.75 -1.27
CA LEU A 472 -24.38 -27.92 -0.90
C LEU A 472 -23.66 -28.79 -1.92
N LEU A 473 -24.22 -29.94 -2.28
CA LEU A 473 -23.66 -30.79 -3.33
C LEU A 473 -23.51 -30.04 -4.66
N ALA A 474 -24.57 -29.32 -5.09
CA ALA A 474 -24.52 -28.54 -6.32
C ALA A 474 -23.50 -27.40 -6.28
N ALA A 475 -23.23 -26.80 -5.11
CA ALA A 475 -22.20 -25.79 -4.94
C ALA A 475 -20.79 -26.40 -5.00
N LEU A 476 -20.59 -27.54 -4.34
CA LEU A 476 -19.34 -28.29 -4.35
C LEU A 476 -18.98 -28.79 -5.76
N GLN A 477 -19.94 -29.38 -6.48
CA GLN A 477 -19.76 -29.84 -7.86
C GLN A 477 -19.43 -28.66 -8.79
N ARG A 478 -20.18 -27.55 -8.72
CA ARG A 478 -19.88 -26.35 -9.53
C ARG A 478 -18.49 -25.77 -9.23
N ALA A 479 -18.06 -25.77 -7.97
CA ALA A 479 -16.73 -25.31 -7.59
C ALA A 479 -15.64 -26.24 -8.15
N HIS A 480 -15.87 -27.55 -8.08
CA HIS A 480 -14.98 -28.57 -8.61
C HIS A 480 -14.86 -28.52 -10.14
N GLU A 481 -15.98 -28.43 -10.87
CA GLU A 481 -16.01 -28.29 -12.34
C GLU A 481 -15.29 -27.03 -12.81
N LYS A 482 -15.50 -25.91 -12.12
CA LYS A 482 -14.93 -24.61 -12.50
C LYS A 482 -13.43 -24.50 -12.15
N TYR A 483 -12.99 -25.21 -11.11
CA TYR A 483 -11.61 -25.22 -10.64
C TYR A 483 -11.14 -26.65 -10.46
N PRO A 484 -10.98 -27.40 -11.57
CA PRO A 484 -10.63 -28.81 -11.49
C PRO A 484 -9.37 -28.98 -10.64
N ASP A 485 -8.32 -28.18 -10.86
CA ASP A 485 -7.05 -28.29 -10.13
C ASP A 485 -7.10 -27.92 -8.62
N SER A 486 -8.26 -27.53 -8.08
CA SER A 486 -8.41 -27.17 -6.67
C SER A 486 -8.48 -28.40 -5.77
N ARG A 487 -7.38 -28.66 -5.04
CA ARG A 487 -7.35 -29.70 -3.98
C ARG A 487 -8.43 -29.49 -2.91
N GLN A 488 -8.72 -28.24 -2.56
CA GLN A 488 -9.74 -27.89 -1.56
C GLN A 488 -11.15 -28.28 -2.01
N ALA A 489 -11.50 -28.03 -3.28
CA ALA A 489 -12.82 -28.41 -3.80
C ALA A 489 -13.02 -29.92 -3.79
N ALA A 490 -12.00 -30.68 -4.21
CA ALA A 490 -12.02 -32.15 -4.16
C ALA A 490 -12.12 -32.68 -2.72
N SER A 491 -11.40 -32.06 -1.77
CA SER A 491 -11.46 -32.45 -0.36
C SER A 491 -12.86 -32.27 0.26
N TYR A 492 -13.58 -31.19 -0.09
CA TYR A 492 -14.93 -30.97 0.43
C TYR A 492 -15.96 -31.89 -0.20
N LEU A 493 -15.80 -32.28 -1.47
CA LEU A 493 -16.62 -33.33 -2.10
C LEU A 493 -16.40 -34.67 -1.40
N ALA A 494 -15.13 -35.05 -1.18
CA ALA A 494 -14.82 -36.30 -0.47
C ALA A 494 -15.41 -36.31 0.95
N GLN A 495 -15.28 -35.21 1.70
CA GLN A 495 -15.91 -35.06 3.02
C GLN A 495 -17.44 -35.07 2.95
N TYR A 496 -18.04 -34.50 1.90
CA TYR A 496 -19.50 -34.56 1.71
C TYR A 496 -19.99 -36.00 1.48
N HIS A 497 -19.30 -36.80 0.66
CA HIS A 497 -19.70 -38.18 0.38
C HIS A 497 -19.35 -39.15 1.52
N SER A 498 -18.35 -38.80 2.35
CA SER A 498 -17.92 -39.59 3.51
C SER A 498 -19.09 -39.96 4.40
N GLY A 499 -19.24 -41.25 4.70
CA GLY A 499 -20.35 -41.79 5.50
C GLY A 499 -21.69 -41.94 4.76
N LYS A 500 -21.78 -41.60 3.46
CA LYS A 500 -23.04 -41.64 2.67
C LYS A 500 -23.00 -42.62 1.51
N ASP A 501 -22.04 -42.46 0.61
CA ASP A 501 -21.86 -43.31 -0.57
C ASP A 501 -20.38 -43.65 -0.73
N LEU A 502 -20.04 -44.90 -0.47
CA LEU A 502 -18.66 -45.42 -0.56
C LEU A 502 -18.09 -45.31 -1.98
N GLY A 503 -18.92 -45.46 -3.02
CA GLY A 503 -18.50 -45.34 -4.42
C GLY A 503 -18.17 -43.91 -4.79
N GLU A 504 -19.05 -42.95 -4.46
CA GLU A 504 -18.80 -41.54 -4.72
C GLU A 504 -17.65 -40.99 -3.85
N THR A 505 -17.54 -41.46 -2.61
CA THR A 505 -16.41 -41.13 -1.72
C THR A 505 -15.10 -41.61 -2.32
N TYR A 506 -15.05 -42.84 -2.86
CA TYR A 506 -13.86 -43.39 -3.47
C TYR A 506 -13.43 -42.60 -4.72
N GLU A 507 -14.37 -42.24 -5.61
CA GLU A 507 -14.07 -41.43 -6.79
C GLU A 507 -13.60 -40.02 -6.41
N ALA A 508 -14.24 -39.37 -5.43
CA ALA A 508 -13.82 -38.05 -4.96
C ALA A 508 -12.44 -38.07 -4.28
N LEU A 509 -12.13 -39.13 -3.52
CA LEU A 509 -10.82 -39.32 -2.90
C LEU A 509 -9.73 -39.61 -3.93
N LYS A 510 -10.04 -40.41 -4.95
CA LYS A 510 -9.13 -40.66 -6.08
C LYS A 510 -8.78 -39.37 -6.80
N ASP A 511 -9.78 -38.55 -7.13
CA ASP A 511 -9.57 -37.24 -7.76
C ASP A 511 -8.74 -36.30 -6.85
N TRP A 512 -9.02 -36.26 -5.54
CA TRP A 512 -8.22 -35.49 -4.59
C TRP A 512 -6.75 -35.97 -4.56
N LEU A 513 -6.52 -37.29 -4.53
CA LEU A 513 -5.19 -37.90 -4.54
C LEU A 513 -4.43 -37.64 -5.84
N GLU A 514 -5.09 -37.60 -7.00
CA GLU A 514 -4.46 -37.27 -8.28
C GLU A 514 -3.98 -35.80 -8.32
N ARG A 515 -4.65 -34.92 -7.58
CA ARG A 515 -4.35 -33.48 -7.49
C ARG A 515 -3.31 -33.17 -6.43
N ASP A 516 -3.25 -33.93 -5.34
CA ASP A 516 -2.19 -33.84 -4.33
C ASP A 516 -0.95 -34.68 -4.68
N LYS A 517 -0.32 -34.36 -5.82
CA LYS A 517 0.84 -35.09 -6.36
C LYS A 517 2.03 -35.18 -5.40
N LEU A 518 2.14 -34.22 -4.48
CA LEU A 518 3.20 -34.16 -3.47
C LEU A 518 2.79 -34.80 -2.14
N ARG A 519 1.60 -35.41 -2.06
CA ARG A 519 1.09 -36.15 -0.90
C ARG A 519 1.13 -35.35 0.41
N ARG A 520 0.93 -34.03 0.31
CA ARG A 520 1.00 -33.10 1.45
C ARG A 520 -0.21 -33.22 2.38
N GLU A 521 -1.32 -33.79 1.90
CA GLU A 521 -2.60 -33.86 2.61
C GLU A 521 -2.99 -35.29 2.99
N LEU A 522 -2.06 -36.26 2.89
CA LEU A 522 -2.30 -37.67 3.26
C LEU A 522 -2.86 -37.83 4.68
N SER A 523 -2.42 -37.03 5.64
CA SER A 523 -2.93 -37.07 7.02
C SER A 523 -4.38 -36.60 7.14
N VAL A 524 -4.77 -35.62 6.31
CA VAL A 524 -6.16 -35.13 6.26
C VAL A 524 -7.05 -36.15 5.55
N ILE A 525 -6.54 -36.79 4.49
CA ILE A 525 -7.21 -37.87 3.76
C ILE A 525 -7.45 -39.09 4.65
N ALA A 526 -6.45 -39.49 5.45
CA ALA A 526 -6.58 -40.59 6.40
C ALA A 526 -7.68 -40.34 7.44
N GLY A 527 -7.77 -39.11 7.96
CA GLY A 527 -8.79 -38.71 8.92
C GLY A 527 -10.24 -38.76 8.40
N VAL A 528 -10.46 -38.82 7.07
CA VAL A 528 -11.80 -39.05 6.50
C VAL A 528 -12.33 -40.43 6.87
N PHE A 529 -11.45 -41.41 7.07
CA PHE A 529 -11.78 -42.79 7.39
C PHE A 529 -11.69 -43.13 8.89
N GLU A 530 -11.28 -42.18 9.74
CA GLU A 530 -11.12 -42.40 11.19
C GLU A 530 -12.40 -42.10 11.99
N ASN A 531 -13.46 -41.61 11.35
CA ASN A 531 -14.75 -41.27 11.98
C ASN A 531 -15.92 -42.22 11.63
N ASP A 532 -15.66 -43.30 10.88
CA ASP A 532 -16.53 -44.49 10.79
C ASP A 532 -16.06 -45.55 11.79
#